data_AF-A0A8T4MD37-F1
#
_entry.id   AF-A0A8T4MD37-F1
#
_cell.length_a   1.000
_cell.length_b   1.000
_cell.length_c   1.000
_cell.angle_alpha   90.00
_cell.angle_beta   90.00
_cell.angle_gamma   90.00
#
_symmetry.space_group_name_H-M   'P 1'
#
loop_
_entity.id
_entity.type
_entity.pdbx_description
1 polymer ?
#
loop_
_entity_poly.entity_id
_entity_poly.type
_entity_poly.pdbx_seq_one_letter_code
_entity_poly.pdbx_strand_id
1 'polypeptide(L)' 'MKDCVNKFENEQDCPCPDENCERHGICCECIKYHKNKKNLPVCLRKI' A
#
# COMPACT_ATOMS: atom_id res chain seq x y z
N MET A 1 9.40 7.47 -7.90
CA MET A 1 8.77 6.17 -7.58
C MET A 1 9.88 5.17 -7.31
N LYS A 2 9.78 4.37 -6.25
CA LYS A 2 10.74 3.27 -6.05
C LYS A 2 10.25 2.05 -6.82
N ASP A 3 11.14 1.41 -7.55
CA ASP A 3 10.86 0.09 -8.09
C ASP A 3 10.79 -0.92 -6.93
N CYS A 4 9.69 -1.66 -6.84
CA CYS A 4 9.48 -2.70 -5.85
C CYS A 4 9.36 -4.03 -6.57
N VAL A 5 10.29 -4.94 -6.29
CA VAL A 5 10.31 -6.29 -6.88
C VAL A 5 9.05 -7.08 -6.56
N ASN A 6 8.39 -6.79 -5.44
CA ASN A 6 7.16 -7.46 -4.99
C ASN A 6 5.89 -6.67 -5.38
N LYS A 7 5.96 -5.68 -6.29
CA LYS A 7 4.80 -4.80 -6.60
C LYS A 7 3.56 -5.60 -6.98
N PHE A 8 3.75 -6.60 -7.85
CA PHE A 8 2.65 -7.45 -8.35
C PHE A 8 1.96 -8.22 -7.21
N GLU A 9 2.73 -8.88 -6.34
CA GLU A 9 2.20 -9.62 -5.20
C GLU A 9 1.51 -8.67 -4.20
N ASN A 10 2.16 -7.54 -3.89
CA ASN A 10 1.62 -6.53 -2.99
C ASN A 10 0.28 -5.92 -3.46
N GLU A 11 0.05 -5.79 -4.78
CA GLU A 11 -1.22 -5.30 -5.32
C GLU A 11 -2.38 -6.28 -5.03
N GLN A 12 -2.09 -7.58 -4.95
CA GLN A 12 -3.10 -8.59 -4.60
C GLN A 12 -3.35 -8.63 -3.08
N ASP A 13 -2.30 -8.53 -2.28
CA ASP A 13 -2.37 -8.64 -0.81
C ASP A 13 -2.79 -7.33 -0.12
N CYS A 14 -2.55 -6.18 -0.76
CA CYS A 14 -2.85 -4.85 -0.24
C CYS A 14 -3.69 -4.03 -1.24
N PRO A 15 -4.95 -4.44 -1.52
CA PRO A 15 -5.78 -3.73 -2.47
C PRO A 15 -6.04 -2.30 -2.01
N CYS A 16 -5.89 -1.34 -2.92
CA CYS A 16 -6.23 0.06 -2.70
C CYS A 16 -7.52 0.41 -3.44
N PRO A 17 -8.57 0.95 -2.78
CA PRO A 17 -9.79 1.37 -3.46
C PRO A 17 -9.61 2.60 -4.36
N ASP A 18 -8.49 3.30 -4.21
CA ASP A 18 -8.11 4.41 -5.10
C ASP A 18 -7.23 3.88 -6.24
N GLU A 19 -7.85 3.75 -7.41
CA GLU A 19 -7.19 3.26 -8.64
C GLU A 19 -6.05 4.17 -9.11
N ASN A 20 -6.07 5.45 -8.72
CA ASN A 20 -5.06 6.44 -9.10
C ASN A 20 -3.96 6.61 -8.04
N CYS A 21 -3.93 5.74 -7.02
CA CYS A 21 -2.94 5.83 -5.96
C CYS A 21 -1.52 5.52 -6.47
N GLU A 22 -0.68 6.55 -6.58
CA GLU A 22 0.74 6.45 -7.00
C GLU A 22 1.61 5.52 -6.13
N ARG A 23 1.12 5.12 -4.95
CA ARG A 23 1.83 4.25 -3.99
C ARG A 23 1.34 2.80 -4.05
N HIS A 24 0.28 2.50 -4.80
CA HIS A 24 -0.32 1.17 -4.87
C HIS A 24 0.72 0.12 -5.29
N GLY A 25 0.77 -0.99 -4.56
CA GLY A 25 1.78 -2.05 -4.72
C GLY A 25 3.13 -1.76 -4.07
N ILE A 26 3.35 -0.56 -3.53
CA ILE A 26 4.60 -0.17 -2.86
C ILE A 26 4.38 -0.08 -1.34
N CYS A 27 4.29 -1.24 -0.67
CA CYS A 27 3.91 -1.36 0.74
C CYS A 27 4.69 -0.43 1.70
N CYS A 28 5.98 -0.22 1.49
CA CYS A 28 6.79 0.66 2.33
C CYS A 28 6.34 2.13 2.26
N GLU A 29 5.93 2.61 1.08
CA GLU A 29 5.39 3.96 0.90
C GLU A 29 3.93 4.04 1.38
N CYS A 30 3.13 2.99 1.18
CA CYS A 30 1.78 2.87 1.76
C CYS A 30 1.79 3.00 3.29
N ILE A 31 2.65 2.22 3.97
CA ILE A 31 2.78 2.25 5.43
C ILE A 31 3.21 3.64 5.90
N LYS A 32 4.23 4.24 5.27
CA LYS A 32 4.71 5.58 5.60
C LYS A 32 3.61 6.63 5.46
N TYR A 33 2.86 6.59 4.36
CA TYR A 33 1.77 7.53 4.09
C TYR A 33 0.60 7.37 5.07
N HIS A 34 0.10 6.15 5.27
CA HIS A 34 -1.05 5.91 6.13
C HIS A 34 -0.73 6.11 7.62
N LYS A 35 0.47 5.72 8.07
CA LYS A 35 0.93 5.96 9.45
C LYS A 35 0.86 7.44 9.83
N ASN A 36 1.29 8.33 8.93
CA ASN A 36 1.23 9.79 9.15
C ASN A 36 -0.21 10.32 9.25
N LYS A 37 -1.18 9.59 8.66
CA LYS A 37 -2.62 9.89 8.73
C LYS A 37 -3.33 9.17 9.87
N LYS A 38 -2.60 8.52 10.79
CA LYS A 38 -3.15 7.66 11.86
C LYS A 38 -4.09 6.57 11.33
N ASN A 39 -3.84 6.08 10.13
CA ASN A 39 -4.58 4.97 9.51
C ASN A 39 -3.60 3.86 9.12
N LEU A 40 -4.12 2.69 8.73
CA LEU A 40 -3.34 1.56 8.24
C LEU A 40 -3.66 1.27 6.77
N PRO A 41 -2.67 0.81 5.98
CA PRO A 41 -2.93 0.21 4.67
C PRO A 41 -3.80 -1.04 4.85
N VAL A 42 -4.52 -1.44 3.79
CA VAL A 42 -5.53 -2.50 3.87
C VAL A 42 -4.95 -3.83 4.37
N CYS A 43 -3.76 -4.22 3.90
CA CYS A 43 -3.08 -5.44 4.32
C CYS A 43 -2.72 -5.50 5.82
N LEU A 44 -2.77 -4.38 6.55
CA LEU A 44 -2.51 -4.29 7.99
C LEU A 44 -3.77 -4.04 8.82
N ARG A 45 -4.93 -3.85 8.19
CA ARG A 45 -6.21 -3.78 8.90
C ARG A 45 -6.56 -5.21 9.29
N LYS A 46 -6.71 -5.48 10.59
CA LYS A 46 -7.13 -6.81 11.07
C LYS A 46 -8.44 -7.21 10.42
N ILE A 47 -8.50 -8.45 9.91
CA ILE A 47 -9.73 -9.18 9.64
C ILE A 47 -10.32 -9.63 10.98
#